data_AF-A0A2D4ZXS6-F1
#
_entry.id   AF-A0A2D4ZXS6-F1
#
_cell.length_a   1.000
_cell.length_b   1.000
_cell.length_c   1.000
_cell.angle_alpha   90.00
_cell.angle_beta   90.00
_cell.angle_gamma   90.00
#
_symmetry.space_group_name_H-M   'P 1'
#
loop_
_entity.id
_entity.type
_entity.pdbx_description
1 polymer ?
#
loop_
_entity_poly.entity_id
_entity_poly.type
_entity_poly.pdbx_seq_one_letter_code
_entity_poly.pdbx_strand_id
1 'polypeptide(L)'
;MHSKKFSYENQELEITWDMKRCIHAKECVHGLPNVFDIKRKPWIDPDNESDSEKIIETIERCPTGALQYHFKNKDNPETPPSSNKLIIDEDGPLYVHGNIVLQDTNGNEVLKETRLAFCRCGKSSNKPLCDNSHIGAEFKSGTSYNPERLELEPQENEGGELLIKLVENAAFVVEGNYKLIGGDQQTKTCKRMSFCRCGASENKPFCDGSHRQIEFKTNE
;
A
#
# COMPACT_ATOMS: atom_id res chain seq x y z
N MET A 1 14.01 -1.76 3.92
CA MET A 1 12.90 -2.58 3.32
C MET A 1 13.49 -3.85 2.74
N HIS A 2 13.15 -5.02 3.29
CA HIS A 2 13.63 -6.28 2.73
C HIS A 2 12.62 -6.81 1.72
N SER A 3 13.06 -7.00 0.48
CA SER A 3 12.28 -7.60 -0.60
C SER A 3 12.64 -9.09 -0.75
N LYS A 4 11.66 -9.93 -1.07
CA LYS A 4 11.90 -11.30 -1.54
C LYS A 4 11.01 -11.56 -2.73
N LYS A 5 11.52 -11.18 -3.90
CA LYS A 5 10.83 -11.27 -5.19
C LYS A 5 11.07 -12.60 -5.89
N PHE A 6 10.01 -13.10 -6.53
CA PHE A 6 10.03 -14.22 -7.46
C PHE A 6 9.46 -13.75 -8.80
N SER A 7 9.92 -14.34 -9.91
CA SER A 7 9.47 -13.99 -11.26
C SER A 7 8.89 -15.21 -11.98
N TYR A 8 7.86 -14.98 -12.80
CA TYR A 8 7.13 -15.97 -13.59
C TYR A 8 6.80 -15.33 -14.93
N GLU A 9 6.99 -16.04 -16.03
CA GLU A 9 6.99 -15.42 -17.35
C GLU A 9 6.25 -16.27 -18.37
N ASN A 10 5.57 -15.61 -19.32
CA ASN A 10 5.12 -16.20 -20.58
C ASN A 10 5.79 -15.48 -21.77
N GLN A 11 5.23 -15.58 -22.97
CA GLN A 11 5.77 -14.92 -24.16
C GLN A 11 5.63 -13.38 -24.13
N GLU A 12 4.65 -12.84 -23.41
CA GLU A 12 4.30 -11.41 -23.42
C GLU A 12 4.66 -10.68 -22.11
N LEU A 13 4.44 -11.34 -20.98
CA LEU A 13 4.50 -10.77 -19.63
C LEU A 13 5.58 -11.43 -18.77
N GLU A 14 6.18 -10.60 -17.92
CA GLU A 14 6.85 -11.01 -16.69
C GLU A 14 5.98 -10.61 -15.50
N ILE A 15 5.59 -11.57 -14.66
CA ILE A 15 4.88 -11.36 -13.40
C ILE A 15 5.86 -11.49 -12.26
N THR A 16 5.96 -10.46 -11.43
CA THR A 16 6.78 -10.50 -10.21
C THR A 16 5.91 -10.58 -8.96
N TRP A 17 6.36 -11.35 -7.98
CA TRP A 17 5.72 -11.49 -6.68
C TRP A 17 6.69 -11.21 -5.54
N ASP A 18 6.44 -10.15 -4.77
CA ASP A 18 7.16 -9.83 -3.55
C ASP A 18 6.49 -10.49 -2.32
N MET A 19 7.09 -11.58 -1.87
CA MET A 19 6.62 -12.37 -0.73
C MET A 19 6.56 -11.55 0.56
N LYS A 20 7.41 -10.53 0.73
CA LYS A 20 7.45 -9.70 1.95
C LYS A 20 6.34 -8.66 1.99
N ARG A 21 5.79 -8.28 0.84
CA ARG A 21 4.64 -7.36 0.71
C ARG A 21 3.29 -8.07 0.65
N CYS A 22 3.29 -9.38 0.38
CA CYS A 22 2.05 -10.15 0.25
C CYS A 22 1.40 -10.37 1.62
N ILE A 23 0.24 -9.74 1.84
CA ILE A 23 -0.59 -9.94 3.04
C ILE A 23 -1.71 -10.96 2.83
N HIS A 24 -1.66 -11.74 1.74
CA HIS A 24 -2.66 -12.75 1.43
C HIS A 24 -4.10 -12.21 1.36
N ALA A 25 -4.30 -11.07 0.69
CA ALA A 25 -5.62 -10.48 0.41
C ALA A 25 -6.52 -11.37 -0.47
N LYS A 26 -5.94 -12.40 -1.12
CA LYS A 26 -6.61 -13.41 -1.97
C LYS A 26 -7.25 -12.88 -3.27
N GLU A 27 -7.10 -11.60 -3.61
CA GLU A 27 -7.54 -11.03 -4.88
C GLU A 27 -7.07 -11.82 -6.11
N CYS A 28 -5.82 -12.28 -6.11
CA CYS A 28 -5.26 -13.04 -7.23
C CYS A 28 -5.88 -14.44 -7.38
N VAL A 29 -5.93 -15.21 -6.29
CA VAL A 29 -6.41 -16.61 -6.30
C VAL A 29 -7.92 -16.70 -6.49
N HIS A 30 -8.68 -15.67 -6.09
CA HIS A 30 -10.11 -15.60 -6.37
C HIS A 30 -10.39 -15.02 -7.77
N GLY A 31 -9.57 -14.07 -8.21
CA GLY A 31 -9.76 -13.36 -9.47
C GLY A 31 -9.42 -14.17 -10.71
N LEU A 32 -8.36 -14.97 -10.67
CA LEU A 32 -7.90 -15.75 -11.81
C LEU A 32 -7.22 -17.07 -11.37
N PRO A 33 -7.98 -18.03 -10.79
CA PRO A 33 -7.44 -19.24 -10.19
C PRO A 33 -6.72 -20.18 -11.16
N ASN A 34 -6.97 -20.09 -12.47
CA ASN A 34 -6.21 -20.80 -13.50
C ASN A 34 -4.74 -20.31 -13.55
N VAL A 35 -4.49 -19.02 -13.33
CA VAL A 35 -3.15 -18.42 -13.31
C VAL A 35 -2.54 -18.44 -11.90
N PHE A 36 -3.33 -18.18 -10.86
CA PHE A 36 -2.87 -18.10 -9.47
C PHE A 36 -3.44 -19.24 -8.61
N ASP A 37 -2.70 -20.34 -8.48
CA ASP A 37 -3.13 -21.54 -7.74
C ASP A 37 -2.11 -21.95 -6.66
N ILE A 38 -2.48 -21.74 -5.39
CA ILE A 38 -1.65 -22.12 -4.22
C ILE A 38 -1.40 -23.62 -4.07
N LYS A 39 -2.15 -24.48 -4.78
CA LYS A 39 -1.95 -25.93 -4.77
C LYS A 39 -0.94 -26.38 -5.84
N ARG A 40 -0.64 -25.53 -6.82
CA ARG A 40 0.29 -25.81 -7.92
C ARG A 40 1.71 -25.34 -7.60
N LYS A 41 2.69 -25.93 -8.27
CA LYS A 41 4.09 -25.47 -8.30
C LYS A 41 4.58 -25.43 -9.76
N PRO A 42 4.94 -24.25 -10.31
CA PRO A 42 4.81 -22.92 -9.70
C PRO A 42 3.34 -22.53 -9.44
N TRP A 43 3.10 -21.72 -8.40
CA TRP A 43 1.75 -21.29 -8.04
C TRP A 43 1.20 -20.22 -9.00
N ILE A 44 2.10 -19.44 -9.61
CA ILE A 44 1.79 -18.53 -10.71
C ILE A 44 2.18 -19.22 -12.02
N ASP A 45 1.25 -19.32 -12.95
CA ASP A 45 1.49 -19.88 -14.28
C ASP A 45 0.77 -19.01 -15.32
N PRO A 46 1.47 -18.03 -15.92
CA PRO A 46 0.90 -17.07 -16.86
C PRO A 46 0.50 -17.68 -18.21
N ASP A 47 0.91 -18.92 -18.53
CA ASP A 47 0.51 -19.60 -19.77
C ASP A 47 -0.93 -20.19 -19.69
N ASN A 48 -1.52 -20.26 -18.48
CA ASN A 48 -2.89 -20.76 -18.30
C ASN A 48 -3.98 -19.73 -18.61
N GLU A 49 -3.63 -18.53 -19.06
CA GLU A 49 -4.55 -17.52 -19.57
C GLU A 49 -3.97 -16.90 -20.83
N SER A 50 -4.72 -16.98 -21.93
CA SER A 50 -4.31 -16.42 -23.23
C SER A 50 -4.53 -14.91 -23.32
N ASP A 51 -5.43 -14.37 -22.49
CA ASP A 51 -5.77 -12.95 -22.46
C ASP A 51 -4.98 -12.22 -21.35
N SER A 52 -3.86 -11.62 -21.75
CA SER A 52 -2.97 -10.87 -20.86
C SER A 52 -3.67 -9.75 -20.08
N GLU A 53 -4.73 -9.15 -20.61
CA GLU A 53 -5.47 -8.10 -19.92
C GLU A 53 -6.16 -8.64 -18.65
N LYS A 54 -6.70 -9.87 -18.68
CA LYS A 54 -7.30 -10.48 -17.47
C LYS A 54 -6.27 -10.73 -16.37
N ILE A 55 -5.05 -11.08 -16.77
CA ILE A 55 -3.93 -11.26 -15.84
C ILE A 55 -3.61 -9.92 -15.19
N ILE A 56 -3.46 -8.87 -16.01
CA ILE A 56 -3.15 -7.50 -15.58
C ILE A 56 -4.24 -6.97 -14.64
N GLU A 57 -5.51 -7.00 -15.05
CA GLU A 57 -6.64 -6.58 -14.22
C GLU A 57 -6.66 -7.30 -12.86
N THR A 58 -6.25 -8.58 -12.83
CA THR A 58 -6.17 -9.37 -11.60
C THR A 58 -4.99 -8.97 -10.73
N ILE A 59 -3.82 -8.74 -11.32
CA ILE A 59 -2.64 -8.23 -10.61
C ILE A 59 -2.93 -6.84 -10.03
N GLU A 60 -3.62 -5.98 -10.77
CA GLU A 60 -3.90 -4.61 -10.36
C GLU A 60 -4.86 -4.52 -9.15
N ARG A 61 -5.65 -5.57 -8.91
CA ARG A 61 -6.47 -5.69 -7.69
C ARG A 61 -5.63 -6.00 -6.44
N CYS A 62 -4.36 -6.40 -6.56
CA CYS A 62 -3.49 -6.68 -5.41
C CYS A 62 -3.24 -5.41 -4.57
N PRO A 63 -3.85 -5.26 -3.37
CA PRO A 63 -3.91 -3.97 -2.68
C PRO A 63 -2.56 -3.51 -2.10
N THR A 64 -1.56 -4.38 -2.06
CA THR A 64 -0.23 -4.08 -1.51
C THR A 64 0.83 -3.87 -2.59
N GLY A 65 0.48 -4.06 -3.87
CA GLY A 65 1.43 -4.12 -4.98
C GLY A 65 2.43 -5.26 -4.86
N ALA A 66 2.12 -6.30 -4.07
CA ALA A 66 2.97 -7.49 -3.97
C ALA A 66 3.04 -8.28 -5.28
N LEU A 67 2.01 -8.18 -6.12
CA LEU A 67 2.06 -8.62 -7.51
C LEU A 67 2.21 -7.40 -8.41
N GLN A 68 3.09 -7.53 -9.41
CA GLN A 68 3.33 -6.55 -10.46
C GLN A 68 3.58 -7.28 -11.77
N TYR A 69 3.46 -6.57 -12.88
CA TYR A 69 3.74 -7.11 -14.22
C TYR A 69 4.61 -6.15 -15.03
N HIS A 70 5.32 -6.70 -16.01
CA HIS A 70 6.03 -5.95 -17.04
C HIS A 70 5.81 -6.61 -18.40
N PHE A 71 5.58 -5.82 -19.43
CA PHE A 71 5.56 -6.31 -20.80
C PHE A 71 7.00 -6.52 -21.31
N LYS A 72 7.31 -7.69 -21.86
CA LYS A 72 8.66 -7.99 -22.35
C LYS A 72 9.11 -7.11 -23.53
N ASN A 73 8.15 -6.62 -24.32
CA ASN A 73 8.41 -5.84 -25.53
C ASN A 73 8.13 -4.34 -25.37
N LYS A 74 7.79 -3.89 -24.16
CA LYS A 74 7.47 -2.48 -23.88
C LYS A 74 7.98 -2.11 -22.50
N ASP A 75 8.74 -1.04 -22.42
CA ASP A 75 9.05 -0.40 -21.14
C ASP A 75 7.83 0.41 -20.69
N ASN A 76 6.78 -0.30 -20.27
CA ASN A 76 5.55 0.30 -19.79
C ASN A 76 5.29 -0.19 -18.37
N PRO A 77 5.73 0.58 -17.35
CA PRO A 77 5.39 0.26 -15.97
C PRO A 77 3.86 0.33 -15.80
N GLU A 78 3.39 -0.29 -14.73
CA GLU A 78 2.00 -0.16 -14.34
C GLU A 78 1.59 1.32 -14.24
N THR A 79 0.44 1.66 -14.84
CA THR A 79 -0.01 3.05 -14.89
C THR A 79 -0.66 3.43 -13.56
N PRO A 80 -0.18 4.50 -12.88
CA PRO A 80 -0.84 4.98 -11.68
C PRO A 80 -2.30 5.39 -11.95
N PRO A 81 -3.20 5.28 -10.96
CA PRO A 81 -4.59 5.70 -11.13
C PRO A 81 -4.67 7.22 -11.33
N SER A 82 -5.75 7.67 -11.97
CA SER A 82 -6.05 9.11 -12.15
C SER A 82 -6.34 9.87 -10.86
N SER A 83 -6.56 9.14 -9.75
CA SER A 83 -6.85 9.70 -8.42
C SER A 83 -6.12 8.90 -7.34
N ASN A 84 -5.43 9.61 -6.47
CA ASN A 84 -4.74 9.02 -5.32
C ASN A 84 -5.74 8.77 -4.18
N LYS A 85 -5.67 7.60 -3.55
CA LYS A 85 -6.55 7.17 -2.47
C LYS A 85 -5.77 6.58 -1.31
N LEU A 86 -6.15 6.98 -0.11
CA LEU A 86 -5.77 6.35 1.15
C LEU A 86 -7.02 5.70 1.73
N ILE A 87 -6.99 4.39 1.98
CA ILE A 87 -8.14 3.63 2.47
C ILE A 87 -7.80 3.04 3.84
N ILE A 88 -8.61 3.39 4.84
CA ILE A 88 -8.49 2.94 6.22
C ILE A 88 -9.22 1.60 6.33
N ASP A 89 -8.47 0.52 6.51
CA ASP A 89 -9.05 -0.81 6.72
C ASP A 89 -9.45 -1.01 8.19
N GLU A 90 -10.57 -1.66 8.47
CA GLU A 90 -10.96 -1.93 9.84
C GLU A 90 -9.98 -2.93 10.47
N ASP A 91 -9.46 -2.63 11.66
CA ASP A 91 -8.48 -3.47 12.38
C ASP A 91 -7.20 -3.81 11.55
N GLY A 92 -6.99 -3.09 10.46
CA GLY A 92 -6.06 -3.45 9.41
C GLY A 92 -5.10 -2.33 9.00
N PRO A 93 -4.44 -2.47 7.84
CA PRO A 93 -3.50 -1.48 7.32
C PRO A 93 -4.17 -0.17 6.87
N LEU A 94 -3.32 0.78 6.46
CA LEU A 94 -3.73 1.88 5.60
C LEU A 94 -3.29 1.53 4.17
N TYR A 95 -4.24 1.26 3.28
CA TYR A 95 -3.93 1.06 1.87
C TYR A 95 -3.72 2.40 1.19
N VAL A 96 -2.74 2.46 0.29
CA VAL A 96 -2.45 3.60 -0.55
C VAL A 96 -2.46 3.12 -1.99
N HIS A 97 -3.25 3.78 -2.84
CA HIS A 97 -3.32 3.54 -4.27
C HIS A 97 -3.17 4.88 -4.99
N GLY A 98 -2.10 5.08 -5.76
CA GLY A 98 -1.75 6.38 -6.32
C GLY A 98 -0.44 6.36 -7.11
N ASN A 99 0.07 7.52 -7.54
CA ASN A 99 1.43 7.63 -8.08
C ASN A 99 2.42 7.84 -6.94
N ILE A 100 2.81 6.78 -6.24
CA ILE A 100 3.51 6.86 -4.96
C ILE A 100 5.00 7.03 -5.16
N VAL A 101 5.58 8.00 -4.46
CA VAL A 101 7.04 8.11 -4.26
C VAL A 101 7.33 8.01 -2.77
N LEU A 102 8.07 6.99 -2.36
CA LEU A 102 8.45 6.78 -0.96
C LEU A 102 9.87 7.29 -0.72
N GLN A 103 10.03 8.17 0.27
CA GLN A 103 11.30 8.68 0.75
C GLN A 103 11.65 8.11 2.13
N ASP A 104 12.93 7.76 2.31
CA ASP A 104 13.48 7.37 3.60
C ASP A 104 13.63 8.56 4.57
N THR A 105 14.23 8.32 5.73
CA THR A 105 14.50 9.30 6.79
C THR A 105 15.52 10.37 6.38
N ASN A 106 16.33 10.10 5.36
CA ASN A 106 17.33 11.02 4.79
C ASN A 106 16.78 11.79 3.58
N GLY A 107 15.55 11.52 3.16
CA GLY A 107 14.92 12.13 1.98
C GLY A 107 15.28 11.46 0.65
N ASN A 108 15.96 10.32 0.66
CA ASN A 108 16.25 9.58 -0.58
C ASN A 108 14.99 8.88 -1.08
N GLU A 109 14.72 8.96 -2.38
CA GLU A 109 13.69 8.12 -3.01
C GLU A 109 14.13 6.66 -2.95
N VAL A 110 13.34 5.83 -2.27
CA VAL A 110 13.63 4.40 -2.09
C VAL A 110 12.71 3.49 -2.89
N LEU A 111 11.55 4.00 -3.32
CA LEU A 111 10.56 3.23 -4.06
C LEU A 111 9.59 4.14 -4.83
N LYS A 112 9.24 3.74 -6.06
CA LYS A 112 8.08 4.26 -6.80
C LYS A 112 7.07 3.14 -6.97
N GLU A 113 5.80 3.41 -6.66
CA GLU A 113 4.77 2.38 -6.68
C GLU A 113 3.37 2.89 -7.02
N THR A 114 2.51 1.96 -7.43
CA THR A 114 1.08 2.24 -7.57
C THR A 114 0.29 1.90 -6.30
N ARG A 115 0.71 0.86 -5.56
CA ARG A 115 -0.03 0.32 -4.42
C ARG A 115 0.89 -0.07 -3.25
N LEU A 116 0.53 0.34 -2.04
CA LEU A 116 1.20 -0.04 -0.79
C LEU A 116 0.19 -0.24 0.35
N ALA A 117 0.55 -1.07 1.33
CA ALA A 117 -0.19 -1.19 2.59
C ALA A 117 0.72 -0.82 3.76
N PHE A 118 0.41 0.28 4.45
CA PHE A 118 1.15 0.77 5.60
C PHE A 118 0.64 0.17 6.91
N CYS A 119 1.57 -0.15 7.81
CA CYS A 119 1.25 -0.66 9.14
C CYS A 119 0.63 0.43 10.02
N ARG A 120 -0.55 0.15 10.59
CA ARG A 120 -1.22 0.99 11.60
C ARG A 120 -1.12 0.46 13.02
N CYS A 121 -0.82 -0.83 13.21
CA CYS A 121 -0.81 -1.46 14.55
C CYS A 121 0.50 -1.28 15.32
N GLY A 122 1.59 -0.86 14.65
CA GLY A 122 2.92 -0.74 15.26
C GLY A 122 3.68 -2.06 15.43
N LYS A 123 3.10 -3.21 15.12
CA LYS A 123 3.70 -4.54 15.38
C LYS A 123 4.40 -5.17 14.18
N SER A 124 4.28 -4.60 12.99
CA SER A 124 4.90 -5.17 11.80
C SER A 124 6.42 -5.32 11.93
N SER A 125 6.97 -6.42 11.41
CA SER A 125 8.40 -6.65 11.23
C SER A 125 8.90 -6.16 9.87
N ASN A 126 8.00 -5.75 8.97
CA ASN A 126 8.32 -5.20 7.65
C ASN A 126 8.01 -3.70 7.56
N LYS A 127 8.19 -2.96 8.66
CA LYS A 127 7.91 -1.52 8.71
C LYS A 127 8.65 -0.78 7.58
N PRO A 128 8.01 0.22 6.97
CA PRO A 128 6.73 0.83 7.33
C PRO A 128 5.48 0.07 6.85
N LEU A 129 5.65 -1.03 6.12
CA LEU A 129 4.54 -1.77 5.53
C LEU A 129 3.87 -2.71 6.52
N CYS A 130 2.67 -3.14 6.17
CA CYS A 130 1.95 -4.19 6.87
C CYS A 130 2.45 -5.58 6.45
N ASP A 131 2.52 -6.50 7.42
CA ASP A 131 2.87 -7.91 7.24
C ASP A 131 1.89 -8.85 7.97
N ASN A 132 0.65 -8.40 8.18
CA ASN A 132 -0.39 -9.08 8.97
C ASN A 132 -0.13 -9.26 10.47
N SER A 133 0.93 -8.68 11.04
CA SER A 133 1.15 -8.73 12.50
C SER A 133 -0.01 -8.13 13.32
N HIS A 134 -0.89 -7.33 12.71
CA HIS A 134 -2.10 -6.80 13.36
C HIS A 134 -3.09 -7.89 13.81
N ILE A 135 -3.13 -9.04 13.12
CA ILE A 135 -4.02 -10.16 13.46
C ILE A 135 -3.60 -10.77 14.80
N GLY A 136 -2.34 -11.19 14.91
CA GLY A 136 -1.81 -11.78 16.15
C GLY A 136 -1.65 -10.76 17.29
N ALA A 137 -1.57 -9.47 16.97
CA ALA A 137 -1.57 -8.39 17.95
C ALA A 137 -2.98 -7.98 18.40
N GLU A 138 -4.03 -8.61 17.86
CA GLU A 138 -5.44 -8.28 18.14
C GLU A 138 -5.72 -6.78 18.02
N PHE A 139 -5.16 -6.15 16.98
CA PHE A 139 -5.27 -4.71 16.78
C PHE A 139 -6.73 -4.31 16.59
N LYS A 140 -7.19 -3.32 17.38
CA LYS A 140 -8.52 -2.74 17.27
C LYS A 140 -8.47 -1.27 16.91
N SER A 141 -9.03 -0.93 15.76
CA SER A 141 -9.17 0.44 15.28
C SER A 141 -10.23 0.49 14.19
N GLY A 142 -11.28 1.27 14.43
CA GLY A 142 -12.26 1.57 13.40
C GLY A 142 -11.69 2.37 12.23
N THR A 143 -12.58 2.71 11.31
CA THR A 143 -12.28 3.41 10.06
C THR A 143 -12.60 4.91 10.10
N SER A 144 -13.33 5.37 11.12
CA SER A 144 -13.72 6.76 11.28
C SER A 144 -12.52 7.69 11.51
N TYR A 145 -12.64 8.92 11.03
CA TYR A 145 -11.64 9.98 11.23
C TYR A 145 -12.33 11.35 11.27
N ASN A 146 -11.70 12.35 11.91
CA ASN A 146 -12.21 13.73 11.87
C ASN A 146 -11.84 14.39 10.51
N PRO A 147 -12.82 14.71 9.63
CA PRO A 147 -12.56 15.31 8.33
C PRO A 147 -12.07 16.75 8.42
N GLU A 148 -12.38 17.49 9.48
CA GLU A 148 -11.95 18.88 9.70
C GLU A 148 -10.42 18.99 9.72
N ARG A 149 -9.73 17.90 10.10
CA ARG A 149 -8.28 17.83 10.06
C ARG A 149 -7.73 17.93 8.65
N LEU A 150 -8.52 17.58 7.64
CA LEU A 150 -8.14 17.53 6.21
C LEU A 150 -8.66 18.74 5.42
N GLU A 151 -9.46 19.60 6.03
CA GLU A 151 -10.04 20.75 5.34
C GLU A 151 -8.96 21.68 4.80
N LEU A 152 -9.06 21.91 3.49
CA LEU A 152 -8.39 22.92 2.68
C LEU A 152 -9.35 23.30 1.55
N GLU A 153 -9.07 24.41 0.86
CA GLU A 153 -9.87 24.79 -0.31
C GLU A 153 -9.88 23.68 -1.37
N PRO A 154 -11.03 23.44 -2.04
CA PRO A 154 -11.16 22.37 -3.02
C PRO A 154 -10.12 22.50 -4.14
N GLN A 155 -9.40 21.41 -4.42
CA GLN A 155 -8.52 21.31 -5.58
C GLN A 155 -9.24 20.58 -6.71
N GLU A 156 -9.03 21.05 -7.94
CA GLU A 156 -9.59 20.39 -9.15
C GLU A 156 -8.86 19.08 -9.49
N ASN A 157 -7.59 18.95 -9.07
CA ASN A 157 -6.76 17.79 -9.38
C ASN A 157 -6.84 16.72 -8.28
N GLU A 158 -7.24 15.49 -8.63
CA GLU A 158 -7.35 14.36 -7.71
C GLU A 158 -6.15 13.40 -7.76
N GLY A 159 -5.28 13.53 -8.76
CA GLY A 159 -4.13 12.66 -9.01
C GLY A 159 -2.80 13.40 -8.89
N GLY A 160 -1.82 12.95 -9.68
CA GLY A 160 -0.44 13.42 -9.62
C GLY A 160 0.41 12.64 -8.62
N GLU A 161 1.67 13.03 -8.47
CA GLU A 161 2.60 12.41 -7.53
C GLU A 161 2.09 12.50 -6.09
N LEU A 162 2.17 11.38 -5.37
CA LEU A 162 1.86 11.24 -3.96
C LEU A 162 3.13 10.90 -3.20
N LEU A 163 3.71 11.92 -2.57
CA LEU A 163 4.96 11.80 -1.86
C LEU A 163 4.72 11.31 -0.42
N ILE A 164 5.39 10.22 -0.06
CA ILE A 164 5.34 9.63 1.28
C ILE A 164 6.73 9.72 1.91
N LYS A 165 6.87 10.42 3.03
CA LYS A 165 8.15 10.60 3.73
C LYS A 165 8.16 9.85 5.04
N LEU A 166 9.14 8.98 5.26
CA LEU A 166 9.33 8.32 6.54
C LEU A 166 9.97 9.28 7.53
N VAL A 167 9.40 9.36 8.74
CA VAL A 167 10.00 10.11 9.84
C VAL A 167 10.59 9.11 10.83
N GLU A 168 11.85 9.31 11.17
CA GLU A 168 12.60 8.44 12.08
C GLU A 168 11.85 8.31 13.40
N ASN A 169 11.68 7.08 13.90
CA ASN A 169 11.04 6.82 15.20
C ASN A 169 9.63 7.42 15.36
N ALA A 170 8.94 7.70 14.25
CA ALA A 170 7.68 8.41 14.24
C ALA A 170 6.74 7.97 13.09
N ALA A 171 5.88 8.90 12.68
CA ALA A 171 4.90 8.79 11.60
C ALA A 171 5.53 8.59 10.22
N PHE A 172 4.68 8.46 9.21
CA PHE A 172 5.01 8.86 7.84
C PHE A 172 4.15 10.06 7.45
N VAL A 173 4.68 10.91 6.61
CA VAL A 173 4.01 12.12 6.11
C VAL A 173 3.57 11.88 4.68
N VAL A 174 2.36 12.29 4.34
CA VAL A 174 1.80 12.22 2.98
C VAL A 174 1.61 13.64 2.46
N GLU A 175 2.11 13.89 1.25
CA GLU A 175 2.07 15.15 0.52
C GLU A 175 1.60 14.90 -0.92
N GLY A 176 0.77 15.80 -1.45
CA GLY A 176 0.11 15.64 -2.75
C GLY A 176 -1.41 15.60 -2.62
N ASN A 177 -2.11 15.47 -3.74
CA ASN A 177 -3.58 15.33 -3.76
C ASN A 177 -3.94 13.90 -3.40
N TYR A 178 -4.90 13.70 -2.51
CA TYR A 178 -5.45 12.38 -2.23
C TYR A 178 -6.86 12.46 -1.65
N LYS A 179 -7.55 11.33 -1.72
CA LYS A 179 -8.80 11.07 -1.02
C LYS A 179 -8.56 10.11 0.13
N LEU A 180 -8.86 10.52 1.36
CA LEU A 180 -8.93 9.60 2.50
C LEU A 180 -10.33 8.97 2.54
N ILE A 181 -10.39 7.66 2.71
CA ILE A 181 -11.63 6.87 2.75
C ILE A 181 -11.63 6.04 4.03
N GLY A 182 -12.72 6.12 4.80
CA GLY A 182 -12.93 5.37 6.02
C GLY A 182 -14.40 5.03 6.22
N GLY A 183 -14.76 3.75 6.09
CA GLY A 183 -16.16 3.33 6.05
C GLY A 183 -16.90 4.04 4.91
N ASP A 184 -18.07 4.62 5.20
CA ASP A 184 -18.87 5.36 4.22
C ASP A 184 -18.39 6.81 4.01
N GLN A 185 -17.39 7.25 4.77
CA GLN A 185 -16.86 8.60 4.70
C GLN A 185 -15.69 8.71 3.73
N GLN A 186 -15.68 9.78 2.93
CA GLN A 186 -14.54 10.15 2.09
C GLN A 186 -14.27 11.66 2.15
N THR A 187 -13.00 12.05 2.14
CA THR A 187 -12.58 13.46 2.15
C THR A 187 -11.43 13.65 1.17
N LYS A 188 -11.62 14.56 0.21
CA LYS A 188 -10.56 14.99 -0.71
C LYS A 188 -9.73 16.06 -0.03
N THR A 189 -8.41 16.01 -0.22
CA THR A 189 -7.50 16.99 0.37
C THR A 189 -6.16 17.00 -0.39
N CYS A 190 -5.44 18.11 -0.31
CA CYS A 190 -4.01 18.19 -0.64
C CYS A 190 -3.16 18.47 0.60
N LYS A 191 -3.76 18.40 1.78
CA LYS A 191 -3.11 18.77 3.03
C LYS A 191 -2.01 17.78 3.35
N ARG A 192 -0.83 18.33 3.66
CA ARG A 192 0.28 17.60 4.25
C ARG A 192 -0.14 17.02 5.59
N MET A 193 -0.22 15.69 5.69
CA MET A 193 -0.70 15.01 6.90
C MET A 193 0.27 13.95 7.38
N SER A 194 0.36 13.78 8.70
CA SER A 194 1.15 12.73 9.35
C SER A 194 0.23 11.58 9.78
N PHE A 195 0.57 10.36 9.38
CA PHE A 195 -0.18 9.14 9.70
C PHE A 195 0.56 8.29 10.73
N CYS A 196 -0.18 7.75 11.69
CA CYS A 196 0.38 6.93 12.76
C CYS A 196 0.92 5.62 12.19
N ARG A 197 2.18 5.33 12.56
CA ARG A 197 2.84 4.05 12.28
C ARG A 197 3.21 3.28 13.55
N CYS A 198 3.22 3.96 14.70
CA CYS A 198 3.65 3.38 15.97
C CYS A 198 2.57 2.53 16.67
N GLY A 199 1.30 2.65 16.26
CA GLY A 199 0.17 1.93 16.86
C GLY A 199 -0.45 2.58 18.10
N ALA A 200 0.21 3.56 18.71
CA ALA A 200 -0.22 4.15 19.99
C ALA A 200 -1.04 5.44 19.88
N SER A 201 -1.32 5.95 18.67
CA SER A 201 -2.14 7.15 18.54
C SER A 201 -3.57 6.90 19.02
N GLU A 202 -4.17 7.86 19.72
CA GLU A 202 -5.58 7.87 20.08
C GLU A 202 -6.45 8.50 18.96
N ASN A 203 -5.81 9.25 18.05
CA ASN A 203 -6.44 9.92 16.90
C ASN A 203 -6.18 9.19 15.57
N LYS A 204 -6.18 7.86 15.58
CA LYS A 204 -5.96 7.06 14.37
C LYS A 204 -6.93 7.47 13.25
N PRO A 205 -6.50 7.46 11.97
CA PRO A 205 -5.20 6.99 11.49
C PRO A 205 -4.08 8.03 11.57
N PHE A 206 -4.34 9.23 12.12
CA PHE A 206 -3.37 10.32 12.17
C PHE A 206 -2.35 10.13 13.29
N CYS A 207 -1.21 10.79 13.17
CA CYS A 207 -0.25 10.92 14.27
C CYS A 207 -0.66 12.07 15.19
N ASP A 208 -0.58 11.83 16.49
CA ASP A 208 -0.83 12.78 17.59
C ASP A 208 0.39 12.99 18.51
N GLY A 209 1.51 12.35 18.20
CA GLY A 209 2.74 12.42 19.00
C GLY A 209 2.96 11.28 19.99
N SER A 210 2.02 10.34 20.15
CA SER A 210 2.16 9.21 21.10
C SER A 210 3.42 8.37 20.90
N HIS A 211 4.01 8.38 19.69
CA HIS A 211 5.30 7.72 19.41
C HIS A 211 6.44 8.17 20.34
N ARG A 212 6.42 9.41 20.83
CA ARG A 212 7.41 9.92 21.80
C ARG A 212 7.23 9.31 23.18
N GLN A 213 5.99 9.15 23.61
CA GLN A 213 5.65 8.63 24.94
C GLN A 213 5.96 7.15 25.06
N ILE A 214 5.74 6.39 23.98
CA ILE A 214 6.04 4.95 23.94
C ILE A 214 7.46 4.66 23.44
N GLU A 215 8.30 5.69 23.30
CA GLU A 215 9.67 5.61 22.81
C GLU A 215 9.80 4.74 21.54
N PHE A 216 8.88 4.93 20.60
CA PHE A 216 8.78 4.09 19.42
C PHE A 216 10.10 4.08 18.65
N LYS A 217 10.63 2.89 18.39
CA LYS A 217 11.84 2.70 17.59
C LYS A 217 11.53 2.05 16.26
N THR A 218 12.15 2.57 15.21
CA THR A 218 12.18 1.93 13.90
C THR A 218 13.53 1.27 13.75
N ASN A 219 13.56 -0.06 13.75
CA ASN A 219 14.75 -0.78 13.36
C ASN A 219 14.90 -0.57 11.84
N GLU A 220 16.00 0.05 11.43
CA GLU A 220 16.43 0.09 10.03
C GLU A 220 17.02 -1.26 9.60
#